data_AF-A0A382U0U4-F1
#
_entry.id   AF-A0A382U0U4-F1
#
_cell.length_a   1.000
_cell.length_b   1.000
_cell.length_c   1.000
_cell.angle_alpha   90.00
_cell.angle_beta   90.00
_cell.angle_gamma   90.00
#
_symmetry.space_group_name_H-M   'P 1'
#
loop_
_entity.id
_entity.type
_entity.pdbx_description
1 polymer ?
#
loop_
_entity_poly.entity_id
_entity_poly.type
_entity_poly.pdbx_seq_one_letter_code
_entity_poly.pdbx_strand_id
1 'polypeptide(L)' 'MKAKILKRFEGEIQTLDRELKHDLPKEIQRAREHGDLRENAEYQAAKERQRLVEARISLLQTR' A
#
# COMPACT_ATOMS: atom_id res chain seq x y z
N MET A 1 -23.38 5.01 -16.11
CA MET A 1 -22.93 4.14 -14.99
C MET A 1 -21.46 3.74 -15.10
N LYS A 2 -20.99 3.21 -16.24
CA LYS A 2 -19.60 2.78 -16.45
C LYS A 2 -18.54 3.86 -16.13
N ALA A 3 -18.72 5.09 -16.60
CA ALA A 3 -17.78 6.20 -16.31
C ALA A 3 -17.65 6.54 -14.81
N LYS A 4 -18.72 6.38 -14.03
CA LYS A 4 -18.70 6.60 -12.57
C LYS A 4 -17.90 5.52 -11.84
N ILE A 5 -17.95 4.29 -12.35
CA ILE A 5 -17.19 3.15 -11.81
C ILE A 5 -15.71 3.32 -12.11
N LEU A 6 -15.36 3.66 -13.36
CA LEU A 6 -13.97 3.92 -13.75
C LEU A 6 -13.34 5.05 -12.92
N LYS A 7 -14.04 6.19 -12.79
CA LYS A 7 -13.57 7.30 -11.94
C LYS A 7 -13.37 6.90 -10.47
N ARG A 8 -14.19 5.97 -9.97
CA ARG A 8 -14.04 5.44 -8.60
C ARG A 8 -12.78 4.57 -8.50
N PHE A 9 -12.53 3.70 -9.47
CA PHE A 9 -11.31 2.87 -9.51
C PHE A 9 -10.06 3.72 -9.64
N GLU A 10 -10.06 4.74 -10.49
CA GLU A 10 -8.95 5.69 -10.60
C GLU A 10 -8.66 6.40 -9.28
N GLY A 11 -9.70 6.87 -8.58
CA GLY A 11 -9.53 7.50 -7.27
C GLY A 11 -9.01 6.54 -6.20
N GLU A 12 -9.47 5.29 -6.20
CA GLU A 12 -8.96 4.24 -5.31
C GLU A 12 -7.49 3.93 -5.61
N ILE A 13 -7.13 3.77 -6.89
CA ILE A 13 -5.75 3.57 -7.33
C ILE A 13 -4.85 4.74 -6.89
N GLN A 14 -5.27 5.98 -7.08
CA GLN A 14 -4.46 7.15 -6.67
C GLN A 14 -4.21 7.16 -5.16
N THR A 15 -5.21 6.79 -4.35
CA THR A 15 -5.07 6.72 -2.90
C THR A 15 -4.08 5.62 -2.50
N LEU A 16 -4.24 4.44 -3.09
CA LEU A 16 -3.38 3.29 -2.84
C LEU A 16 -1.95 3.51 -3.32
N ASP A 17 -1.75 4.18 -4.47
CA ASP A 17 -0.44 4.50 -5.02
C ASP A 17 0.32 5.50 -4.14
N ARG A 18 -0.40 6.49 -3.58
CA ARG A 18 0.17 7.39 -2.58
C ARG A 18 0.59 6.64 -1.33
N GLU A 19 -0.30 5.80 -0.78
CA GLU A 19 -0.01 4.96 0.39
C GLU A 19 1.25 4.11 0.14
N LEU A 20 1.30 3.43 -1.01
CA LEU A 20 2.39 2.54 -1.39
C LEU A 20 3.74 3.25 -1.56
N LYS A 21 3.74 4.44 -2.17
CA LYS A 21 4.99 5.15 -2.50
C LYS A 21 5.48 6.10 -1.42
N HIS A 22 4.61 6.54 -0.52
CA HIS A 22 4.94 7.60 0.44
C HIS A 22 4.77 7.14 1.88
N ASP A 23 3.64 6.52 2.22
CA ASP A 23 3.29 6.28 3.62
C ASP A 23 3.95 4.99 4.12
N LEU A 24 3.79 3.87 3.40
CA LEU A 24 4.39 2.59 3.78
C LEU A 24 5.93 2.61 3.81
N PRO A 25 6.65 3.24 2.86
CA PRO A 25 8.11 3.35 2.96
C PRO A 25 8.57 4.13 4.18
N LYS A 26 7.83 5.17 4.60
CA LYS A 26 8.13 5.92 5.82
C LYS A 26 7.88 5.08 7.07
N GLU A 27 6.79 4.32 7.11
CA GLU A 27 6.50 3.40 8.21
C GLU A 27 7.56 2.28 8.32
N ILE A 28 7.92 1.67 7.19
CA ILE A 28 8.99 0.68 7.11
C ILE A 28 10.31 1.29 7.60
N GLN A 29 10.64 2.51 7.17
CA GLN A 29 11.87 3.17 7.58
C GLN A 29 11.90 3.45 9.09
N ARG A 30 10.81 3.96 9.67
CA ARG A 30 10.69 4.15 11.13
C ARG A 30 10.82 2.81 11.87
N ALA A 31 10.10 1.78 11.43
CA ALA A 31 10.19 0.46 12.05
C ALA A 31 11.62 -0.12 11.97
N ARG A 32 12.37 0.21 10.90
CA ARG A 32 13.78 -0.20 10.78
C ARG A 32 14.73 0.48 11.77
N GLU A 33 14.37 1.65 12.28
CA GLU A 33 15.17 2.37 13.28
C GLU A 33 15.01 1.77 14.69
N HIS A 34 13.97 0.93 14.91
CA HIS A 34 13.63 0.36 16.22
C HIS A 34 14.31 -0.99 16.55
N GLY A 35 15.30 -1.44 15.76
CA GLY A 35 16.11 -2.63 16.08
C GLY A 35 15.80 -3.86 15.21
N ASP A 36 15.65 -5.05 15.82
CA ASP A 36 15.54 -6.30 15.06
C ASP A 36 14.25 -6.39 14.25
N LEU A 37 14.40 -6.40 12.92
CA LEU A 37 13.29 -6.46 11.95
C LEU A 37 12.52 -7.77 12.00
N ARG A 38 13.13 -8.86 12.51
CA ARG A 38 12.49 -10.17 12.56
C ARG A 38 11.41 -10.21 13.63
N GLU A 39 11.60 -9.49 14.73
CA GLU A 39 10.65 -9.42 15.85
C GLU A 39 9.80 -8.13 15.81
N ASN A 40 10.18 -7.14 15.01
CA ASN A 40 9.41 -5.90 14.89
C ASN A 40 8.06 -6.13 14.16
N ALA A 41 6.98 -6.17 14.94
CA ALA A 41 5.62 -6.34 14.45
C ALA A 41 5.18 -5.22 13.49
N GLU A 42 5.61 -3.97 13.71
CA GLU A 42 5.28 -2.84 12.84
C GLU A 42 5.94 -2.99 11.47
N TYR A 43 7.19 -3.44 11.42
CA TYR A 43 7.89 -3.73 10.17
C TYR A 43 7.18 -4.82 9.38
N GLN A 44 6.80 -5.93 10.04
CA GLN A 44 6.09 -7.03 9.39
C GLN A 44 4.71 -6.58 8.89
N ALA A 45 3.97 -5.82 9.70
CA ALA A 45 2.67 -5.28 9.32
C ALA A 45 2.77 -4.32 8.12
N ALA A 46 3.76 -3.41 8.12
CA ALA A 46 3.97 -2.48 7.02
C ALA A 46 4.38 -3.20 5.73
N LYS A 47 5.23 -4.25 5.82
CA LYS A 47 5.60 -5.09 4.68
C LYS A 47 4.42 -5.92 4.14
N GLU A 48 3.56 -6.44 5.01
CA GLU A 48 2.36 -7.15 4.58
C GLU A 48 1.36 -6.19 3.92
N ARG A 49 1.15 -5.01 4.51
CA ARG A 49 0.32 -3.97 3.93
C ARG A 49 0.82 -3.55 2.54
N GLN A 50 2.14 -3.43 2.37
CA GLN A 50 2.76 -3.16 1.07
C GLN A 50 2.34 -4.18 0.01
N ARG A 51 2.45 -5.48 0.31
CA ARG A 51 2.05 -6.55 -0.61
C ARG A 51 0.56 -6.51 -0.95
N LEU A 52 -0.29 -6.25 0.05
CA LEU A 52 -1.74 -6.19 -0.15
C LEU A 52 -2.15 -5.00 -1.02
N VAL A 53 -1.52 -3.84 -0.81
CA VAL A 53 -1.77 -2.63 -1.61
C VAL A 53 -1.31 -2.83 -3.06
N GLU A 54 -0.13 -3.41 -3.28
CA GLU A 54 0.38 -3.76 -4.62
C GLU A 54 -0.58 -4.71 -5.35
N ALA A 55 -1.03 -5.78 -4.68
CA ALA A 55 -2.00 -6.72 -5.24
C ALA A 55 -3.35 -6.05 -5.56
N ARG A 56 -3.81 -5.13 -4.70
CA ARG A 56 -5.06 -4.39 -4.91
C ARG A 56 -4.97 -3.46 -6.11
N ILE A 57 -3.87 -2.72 -6.26
CA ILE A 57 -3.65 -1.83 -7.42
C ILE A 57 -3.64 -2.66 -8.72
N SER A 58 -2.90 -3.77 -8.75
CA SER A 58 -2.83 -4.66 -9.90
C SER A 58 -4.22 -5.19 -10.31
N LEU A 59 -5.04 -5.60 -9.33
CA LEU A 59 -6.40 -6.05 -9.57
C LEU A 59 -7.30 -4.94 -10.15
N LEU A 60 -7.16 -3.71 -9.65
CA LEU A 60 -7.94 -2.56 -10.13
C LEU A 60 -7.50 -2.10 -11.52
N GLN A 61 -6.23 -2.25 -11.88
CA GLN A 61 -5.69 -1.91 -13.21
C GLN A 61 -6.06 -2.94 -14.28
N THR A 62 -6.26 -4.21 -13.90
CA THR A 62 -6.58 -5.30 -14.83
C THR A 62 -8.06 -5.37 -15.21
N ARG A 63 -8.94 -4.67 -14.47
CA ARG A 63 -10.41 -4.70 -14.64
C ARG A 63 -10.97 -3.48 -15.36
#